data_AF-A0A7C5H738-F1
#
_entry.id   AF-A0A7C5H738-F1
#
_cell.length_a   1.000
_cell.length_b   1.000
_cell.length_c   1.000
_cell.angle_alpha   90.00
_cell.angle_beta   90.00
_cell.angle_gamma   90.00
#
_symmetry.space_group_name_H-M   'P 1'
#
loop_
_entity.id
_entity.type
_entity.pdbx_description
1 polymer ?
#
loop_
_entity_poly.entity_id
_entity_poly.type
_entity_poly.pdbx_seq_one_letter_code
_entity_poly.pdbx_strand_id
1 'polypeptide(L)'
;YLFEKGGKNMNQAQLRYLLTKLFKAKGLKATPHQLRHSFATHLLDHGARISDVSELLGHRSMATTQVYTKLGNSRKLQEYLSAHPLAQKS
;
A
#
# COMPACT_ATOMS: atom_id res chain seq x y z
N TYR A 1 -9.20 -15.80 12.62
CA TYR A 1 -8.38 -14.70 12.05
C TYR A 1 -8.32 -14.89 10.53
N LEU A 2 -7.95 -13.89 9.72
CA LEU A 2 -8.04 -14.00 8.24
C LEU A 2 -7.20 -15.16 7.64
N PHE A 3 -6.10 -15.58 8.30
CA PHE A 3 -5.22 -16.66 7.83
C PHE A 3 -5.05 -17.75 8.88
N GLU A 4 -5.51 -18.96 8.55
CA GLU A 4 -5.48 -20.13 9.43
C GLU A 4 -4.84 -21.33 8.73
N LYS A 5 -4.08 -22.12 9.50
CA LYS A 5 -3.49 -23.39 9.05
C LYS A 5 -3.84 -24.47 10.07
N GLY A 6 -4.69 -25.41 9.68
CA GLY A 6 -5.11 -26.52 10.55
C GLY A 6 -5.83 -26.06 11.83
N GLY A 7 -6.71 -25.06 11.70
CA GLY A 7 -7.49 -24.52 12.83
C GLY A 7 -6.71 -23.62 13.80
N LYS A 8 -5.44 -23.30 13.51
CA LYS A 8 -4.63 -22.34 14.28
C LYS A 8 -4.29 -21.11 13.45
N ASN A 9 -4.26 -19.96 14.11
CA ASN A 9 -3.84 -18.70 13.52
C ASN A 9 -2.41 -18.82 12.98
N MET A 10 -2.22 -18.42 11.72
CA MET A 10 -0.87 -18.35 11.16
C MET A 10 -0.11 -17.16 11.73
N ASN A 11 1.15 -17.38 12.10
CA ASN A 11 2.04 -16.29 12.48
C ASN A 11 2.62 -15.59 11.24
N GLN A 12 3.21 -14.41 11.44
CA GLN A 12 3.76 -13.59 10.35
C GLN A 12 4.84 -14.32 9.53
N ALA A 13 5.67 -15.16 10.18
CA ALA A 13 6.72 -15.91 9.50
C ALA A 13 6.15 -17.01 8.60
N GLN A 14 5.09 -17.70 9.04
CA GLN A 14 4.38 -18.70 8.25
C GLN A 14 3.70 -18.08 7.03
N LEU A 15 3.07 -16.91 7.20
CA LEU A 15 2.46 -16.18 6.09
C LEU A 15 3.50 -15.71 5.07
N ARG A 16 4.63 -15.18 5.55
CA ARG A 16 5.76 -14.78 4.70
C ARG A 16 6.30 -15.97 3.90
N TYR A 17 6.51 -17.10 4.56
CA TYR A 17 6.98 -18.32 3.92
C TYR A 17 6.00 -18.80 2.83
N LEU A 18 4.69 -18.81 3.13
CA LEU A 18 3.66 -19.18 2.16
C LEU A 18 3.67 -18.28 0.93
N LEU A 19 3.70 -16.95 1.13
CA LEU A 19 3.74 -15.99 0.03
C LEU A 19 4.99 -16.16 -0.83
N THR A 20 6.17 -16.29 -0.21
CA THR A 20 7.42 -16.53 -0.96
C THR A 20 7.37 -17.84 -1.75
N LYS A 21 6.78 -18.90 -1.16
CA LYS A 21 6.59 -20.18 -1.86
C LYS A 21 5.68 -20.03 -3.08
N LEU A 22 4.60 -19.27 -2.96
CA LEU A 22 3.68 -18.98 -4.08
C LEU A 22 4.35 -18.18 -5.18
N PHE A 23 5.11 -17.14 -4.84
CA PHE A 23 5.87 -16.37 -5.82
C PHE A 23 6.85 -17.24 -6.60
N LYS A 24 7.62 -18.08 -5.89
CA LYS A 24 8.54 -19.04 -6.52
C LYS A 24 7.82 -20.02 -7.44
N ALA A 25 6.69 -20.58 -7.00
CA ALA A 25 5.89 -21.51 -7.79
C ALA A 25 5.32 -20.89 -9.08
N LYS A 26 5.13 -19.56 -9.08
CA LYS A 26 4.67 -18.79 -10.25
C LYS A 26 5.81 -18.12 -11.03
N GLY A 27 7.07 -18.36 -10.67
CA GLY A 27 8.23 -17.73 -11.31
C GLY A 27 8.33 -16.21 -11.04
N LEU A 28 7.57 -15.68 -10.08
CA LEU A 28 7.56 -14.26 -9.74
C LEU A 28 8.74 -13.94 -8.82
N LYS A 29 9.57 -12.99 -9.22
CA LYS A 29 10.60 -12.39 -8.36
C LYS A 29 10.01 -11.23 -7.56
N ALA A 30 9.19 -11.58 -6.56
CA ALA A 30 8.52 -10.61 -5.70
C ALA A 30 8.68 -10.98 -4.21
N THR A 31 8.55 -9.97 -3.36
CA THR A 31 8.52 -10.11 -1.90
C THR A 31 7.17 -9.63 -1.35
N PRO A 32 6.76 -10.07 -0.15
CA PRO A 32 5.54 -9.57 0.48
C PRO A 32 5.51 -8.04 0.65
N HIS A 33 6.67 -7.40 0.84
CA HIS A 33 6.77 -5.94 0.90
C HIS A 33 6.49 -5.30 -0.46
N GLN A 34 7.05 -5.85 -1.55
CA GLN A 34 6.79 -5.35 -2.91
C GLN A 34 5.32 -5.52 -3.31
N LEU A 35 4.68 -6.62 -2.90
CA LEU A 35 3.25 -6.83 -3.09
C LEU A 35 2.42 -5.77 -2.35
N ARG A 36 2.74 -5.52 -1.06
CA ARG A 36 2.10 -4.46 -0.27
C ARG A 36 2.25 -3.08 -0.92
N HIS A 37 3.46 -2.76 -1.38
CA HIS A 37 3.73 -1.49 -2.03
C HIS A 37 2.95 -1.34 -3.34
N SER A 38 2.93 -2.39 -4.17
CA SER A 38 2.17 -2.39 -5.43
C SER A 38 0.68 -2.21 -5.18
N PHE A 39 0.12 -2.84 -4.14
CA PHE A 39 -1.27 -2.65 -3.74
C PHE A 39 -1.54 -1.22 -3.26
N ALA A 40 -0.66 -0.65 -2.43
CA ALA A 40 -0.77 0.73 -1.97
C ALA A 40 -0.77 1.71 -3.15
N THR A 41 0.22 1.60 -4.03
CA THR A 41 0.36 2.44 -5.22
C THR A 41 -0.85 2.29 -6.14
N HIS A 42 -1.32 1.06 -6.37
CA HIS A 42 -2.51 0.81 -7.18
C HIS A 42 -3.74 1.53 -6.62
N LEU A 43 -4.00 1.47 -5.31
CA LEU A 43 -5.13 2.18 -4.71
C LEU A 43 -4.98 3.70 -4.85
N LEU A 44 -3.79 4.25 -4.60
CA LEU A 44 -3.52 5.68 -4.74
C LEU A 44 -3.64 6.17 -6.18
N ASP A 45 -3.26 5.35 -7.15
CA ASP A 45 -3.42 5.60 -8.59
C ASP A 45 -4.88 5.65 -9.04
N HIS A 46 -5.77 4.98 -8.31
CA HIS A 46 -7.20 4.98 -8.57
C HIS A 46 -7.96 5.95 -7.65
N GLY A 47 -7.26 6.93 -7.08
CA GLY A 47 -7.89 8.01 -6.30
C GLY A 47 -8.29 7.64 -4.88
N ALA A 48 -7.88 6.46 -4.38
CA ALA A 48 -8.12 6.13 -2.98
C ALA A 48 -7.41 7.12 -2.06
N ARG A 49 -8.07 7.52 -0.97
CA ARG A 49 -7.45 8.41 0.01
C ARG A 49 -6.37 7.64 0.76
N ILE A 50 -5.28 8.31 1.07
CA ILE A 50 -4.17 7.73 1.83
C ILE A 50 -4.60 7.24 3.21
N SER A 51 -5.56 7.92 3.84
CA SER A 51 -6.17 7.46 5.08
C SER A 51 -6.74 6.05 4.93
N ASP A 52 -7.46 5.81 3.83
CA ASP A 52 -8.17 4.56 3.55
C ASP A 52 -7.18 3.46 3.17
N VAL A 53 -6.16 3.78 2.36
CA VAL A 53 -5.07 2.86 2.02
C VAL A 53 -4.28 2.45 3.28
N SER A 54 -4.02 3.39 4.18
CA SER A 54 -3.30 3.13 5.43
C SER A 54 -4.13 2.30 6.42
N GLU A 55 -5.45 2.49 6.47
CA GLU A 55 -6.36 1.68 7.27
C GLU A 55 -6.42 0.23 6.74
N LEU A 56 -6.56 0.08 5.42
CA LEU A 56 -6.59 -1.22 4.74
C LEU A 56 -5.28 -2.02 4.86
N LEU A 57 -4.13 -1.35 4.82
CA LEU A 57 -2.81 -2.00 4.94
C LEU A 57 -2.42 -2.32 6.37
N GLY A 58 -3.19 -1.82 7.33
CA GLY A 58 -3.19 -2.22 8.72
C GLY A 58 -2.06 -1.59 9.54
N HIS A 59 -2.43 -0.65 10.40
CA HIS A 59 -1.92 -0.64 11.77
C HIS A 59 -3.03 -0.22 12.74
N ARG A 60 -3.27 -1.08 13.75
CA ARG A 60 -4.02 -0.82 14.98
C ARG A 60 -3.30 0.18 15.93
N SER A 61 -2.28 0.92 15.46
CA SER A 61 -1.52 1.92 16.24
C SER A 61 -0.60 2.77 15.34
N MET A 62 -0.64 4.08 15.54
CA MET A 62 -0.24 5.19 14.64
C MET A 62 1.28 5.38 14.31
N ALA A 63 2.04 4.36 13.93
CA ALA A 63 3.51 4.51 13.79
C ALA A 63 4.10 4.66 12.36
N THR A 64 3.34 4.50 11.27
CA THR A 64 3.87 4.63 9.89
C THR A 64 3.18 5.70 9.02
N THR A 65 2.28 6.48 9.62
CA THR A 65 1.44 7.48 8.92
C THR A 65 2.23 8.65 8.35
N GLN A 66 3.41 8.98 8.89
CA GLN A 66 4.16 10.19 8.49
C GLN A 66 4.72 10.14 7.07
N VAL A 67 5.00 8.96 6.50
CA VAL A 67 5.59 8.84 5.16
C VAL A 67 4.53 8.95 4.05
N TYR A 68 3.30 8.49 4.30
CA TYR A 68 2.26 8.50 3.26
C TYR A 68 1.57 9.87 3.10
N THR A 69 1.49 10.71 4.14
CA THR A 69 0.92 12.06 4.03
C THR A 69 1.68 12.94 3.04
N LYS A 70 3.01 12.82 2.96
CA LYS A 70 3.81 13.62 2.03
C LYS A 70 3.52 13.30 0.56
N LEU A 71 3.18 12.06 0.23
CA LEU A 71 2.98 11.62 -1.15
C LEU A 71 1.59 11.98 -1.70
N GLY A 72 0.57 12.09 -0.83
CA GLY A 72 -0.78 12.52 -1.21
C GLY A 72 -0.88 13.97 -1.65
N ASN A 73 -0.09 14.81 -1.01
CA ASN A 73 -0.01 16.21 -1.40
C ASN A 73 0.62 16.36 -2.77
N SER A 74 1.56 15.50 -3.20
CA SER A 74 2.21 15.66 -4.50
C SER A 74 1.26 15.48 -5.69
N ARG A 75 0.39 14.46 -5.69
CA ARG A 75 -0.58 14.26 -6.79
C ARG A 75 -1.72 15.28 -6.76
N LYS A 76 -2.30 15.57 -5.58
CA LYS A 76 -3.31 16.62 -5.45
C LYS A 76 -2.76 18.00 -5.80
N LEU A 77 -1.51 18.28 -5.43
CA LEU A 77 -0.82 19.51 -5.82
C LEU A 77 -0.55 19.53 -7.32
N GLN A 78 -0.13 18.41 -7.94
CA GLN A 78 0.03 18.37 -9.40
C GLN A 78 -1.30 18.58 -10.13
N GLU A 79 -2.38 17.91 -9.73
CA GLU A 79 -3.71 18.11 -10.30
C GLU A 79 -4.18 19.56 -10.09
N TYR A 80 -4.05 20.09 -8.87
CA TYR A 80 -4.33 21.49 -8.57
C TYR A 80 -3.51 22.44 -9.45
N LEU A 81 -2.18 22.26 -9.53
CA LEU A 81 -1.30 23.09 -10.36
C LEU A 81 -1.64 22.98 -11.86
N SER A 82 -2.09 21.81 -12.32
CA SER A 82 -2.45 21.58 -13.73
C SER A 82 -3.84 22.11 -14.09
N ALA A 83 -4.79 22.11 -13.16
CA ALA A 83 -6.17 22.50 -13.39
C ALA A 83 -6.46 23.95 -12.96
N HIS A 84 -5.64 24.55 -12.10
CA HIS A 84 -5.89 25.88 -11.55
C HIS A 84 -5.36 26.99 -12.48
N PRO A 85 -6.22 27.83 -13.08
CA PRO A 85 -5.83 28.80 -14.11
C PRO A 85 -4.86 29.90 -13.62
N LEU A 86 -4.74 30.11 -12.30
CA LEU A 86 -3.78 31.05 -11.70
C LEU A 86 -2.42 30.43 -11.36
N ALA A 87 -2.26 29.11 -11.43
CA ALA A 87 -0.99 28.44 -11.13
C ALA A 87 0.03 28.54 -12.28
N GLN A 88 -0.43 28.84 -13.51
CA GLN A 88 0.43 29.01 -14.69
C GLN A 88 0.92 30.44 -14.94
N LYS A 89 0.60 31.40 -14.06
CA LYS A 89 1.11 32.77 -14.18
C LYS A 89 2.23 33.03 -13.17
N SER A 90 3.46 32.83 -13.61
CA SER A 90 4.67 33.52 -13.16
C SER A 90 5.69 33.48 -14.28
#